data_AF-A0A925FSS3-F1
#
_entry.id   AF-A0A925FSS3-F1
#
_cell.length_a   1.000
_cell.length_b   1.000
_cell.length_c   1.000
_cell.angle_alpha   90.00
_cell.angle_beta   90.00
_cell.angle_gamma   90.00
#
_symmetry.space_group_name_H-M   'P 1'
#
loop_
_entity.id
_entity.type
_entity.pdbx_description
1 polymer ?
#
loop_
_entity_poly.entity_id
_entity_poly.type
_entity_poly.pdbx_seq_one_letter_code
_entity_poly.pdbx_strand_id
1 'polypeptide(L)'
;MNVPAHYSPVMPYFVVPSSCDFIEFIKKVFDAKEILTVPAEDGSVTHAEYSINGGTIMLGQSGGEWKPFPCAVFVVTDKVDELYALGIEHGGTGTQEP
;
A
#
# COMPACT_ATOMS: atom_id res chain seq x y z
N MET A 1 -1.05 -3.02 21.22
CA MET A 1 -2.39 -2.47 20.94
C MET A 1 -3.51 -3.51 21.13
N ASN A 2 -4.70 -3.12 21.62
CA ASN A 2 -5.90 -3.98 21.56
C ASN A 2 -6.69 -3.60 20.30
N VAL A 3 -6.48 -4.33 19.19
CA VAL A 3 -7.11 -4.06 17.90
C VAL A 3 -8.56 -4.55 17.95
N PRO A 4 -9.58 -3.69 17.73
CA PRO A 4 -10.96 -4.13 17.67
C PRO A 4 -11.16 -5.24 16.63
N ALA A 5 -11.84 -6.32 17.02
CA ALA A 5 -12.07 -7.49 16.16
C ALA A 5 -12.87 -7.20 14.88
N HIS A 6 -13.47 -6.01 14.76
CA HIS A 6 -14.20 -5.55 13.57
C HIS A 6 -13.34 -4.73 12.59
N TYR A 7 -12.05 -4.50 12.89
CA TYR A 7 -11.11 -3.95 11.91
C TYR A 7 -10.74 -4.98 10.82
N SER A 8 -10.23 -4.47 9.71
CA SER A 8 -10.68 -4.81 8.35
C SER A 8 -10.74 -6.30 7.95
N PRO A 9 -11.91 -6.78 7.47
CA PRO A 9 -12.06 -7.92 6.56
C PRO A 9 -12.10 -7.51 5.07
N VAL A 10 -11.91 -6.22 4.77
CA VAL A 10 -11.97 -5.64 3.41
C VAL A 10 -10.55 -5.48 2.86
N MET A 11 -10.38 -5.85 1.59
CA MET A 11 -9.13 -5.70 0.86
C MET A 11 -9.28 -4.55 -0.14
N PRO A 12 -8.67 -3.37 0.10
CA PRO A 12 -8.69 -2.29 -0.87
C PRO A 12 -7.90 -2.69 -2.12
N TYR A 13 -8.36 -2.20 -3.27
CA TYR A 13 -7.64 -2.33 -4.53
C TYR A 13 -7.14 -0.96 -4.98
N PHE A 14 -5.84 -0.83 -5.18
CA PHE A 14 -5.21 0.39 -5.66
C PHE A 14 -4.90 0.30 -7.15
N VAL A 15 -5.37 1.28 -7.92
CA VAL A 15 -4.87 1.51 -9.28
C VAL A 15 -3.87 2.66 -9.20
N VAL A 16 -2.59 2.35 -9.42
CA VAL A 16 -1.48 3.28 -9.19
C VAL A 16 -0.76 3.66 -10.49
N PRO A 17 -0.22 4.88 -10.62
CA PRO A 17 0.52 5.28 -11.82
C PRO A 17 1.77 4.44 -12.09
N SER A 18 2.47 4.05 -11.03
CA SER A 18 3.67 3.22 -11.06
C SER A 18 3.54 2.13 -10.01
N SER A 19 3.38 0.88 -10.44
CA SER A 19 3.26 -0.25 -9.51
C SER A 19 4.57 -0.53 -8.78
N CYS A 20 5.70 -0.37 -9.47
CA CYS A 20 7.02 -0.64 -8.90
C CYS A 20 7.34 0.31 -7.76
N ASP A 21 7.14 1.63 -7.97
CA ASP A 21 7.41 2.63 -6.93
C ASP A 21 6.48 2.44 -5.73
N PHE A 22 5.21 2.15 -5.98
CA PHE A 22 4.25 1.90 -4.91
C PHE A 22 4.60 0.65 -4.10
N ILE A 23 5.01 -0.44 -4.76
CA ILE A 23 5.47 -1.67 -4.10
C ILE A 23 6.73 -1.40 -3.26
N GLU A 24 7.70 -0.67 -3.78
CA GLU A 24 8.90 -0.30 -3.02
C GLU A 24 8.54 0.55 -1.80
N PHE A 25 7.63 1.51 -1.94
CA PHE A 25 7.17 2.36 -0.85
C PHE A 25 6.53 1.52 0.26
N ILE A 26 5.57 0.65 -0.05
CA ILE A 26 4.90 -0.16 0.98
C ILE A 26 5.84 -1.17 1.63
N LYS A 27 6.82 -1.70 0.90
CA LYS A 27 7.87 -2.58 1.45
C LYS A 27 8.77 -1.83 2.44
N LYS A 28 9.26 -0.64 2.07
CA LYS A 28 10.18 0.16 2.88
C LYS A 28 9.49 0.80 4.09
N VAL A 29 8.28 1.33 3.91
CA VAL A 29 7.56 2.07 4.94
C VAL A 29 6.79 1.13 5.85
N PHE A 30 6.02 0.18 5.31
CA PHE A 30 5.06 -0.62 6.08
C PHE A 30 5.50 -2.08 6.31
N ASP A 31 6.74 -2.44 5.96
CA ASP A 31 7.22 -3.84 5.96
C ASP A 31 6.25 -4.77 5.20
N ALA A 32 5.71 -4.29 4.08
CA ALA A 32 4.72 -5.04 3.31
C ALA A 32 5.32 -6.32 2.73
N LYS A 33 4.65 -7.46 2.96
CA LYS A 33 5.10 -8.78 2.54
C LYS A 33 4.37 -9.21 1.30
N GLU A 34 5.12 -9.59 0.29
CA GLU A 34 4.58 -10.07 -0.98
C GLU A 34 3.85 -11.41 -0.77
N ILE A 35 2.63 -11.49 -1.30
CA ILE A 35 1.82 -12.72 -1.36
C ILE A 35 1.81 -13.24 -2.80
N LEU A 36 1.49 -12.34 -3.75
CA LEU A 36 1.38 -12.63 -5.17
C LEU A 36 1.77 -11.41 -5.99
N THR A 37 2.50 -11.61 -7.07
CA THR A 37 2.76 -10.58 -8.09
C THR A 37 2.58 -11.19 -9.48
N VAL A 38 1.80 -10.54 -10.32
CA VAL A 38 1.58 -10.92 -11.72
C VAL A 38 2.19 -9.84 -12.62
N PRO A 39 3.41 -10.05 -13.13
CA PRO A 39 4.09 -9.06 -13.98
C PRO A 39 3.42 -8.97 -15.35
N ALA A 40 3.39 -7.77 -15.90
CA ALA A 40 3.10 -7.49 -17.30
C ALA A 40 4.34 -7.74 -18.17
N GLU A 41 4.15 -7.77 -19.49
CA GLU A 41 5.25 -7.92 -20.45
C GLU A 41 6.27 -6.75 -20.39
N ASP A 42 5.82 -5.56 -20.01
CA ASP A 42 6.66 -4.36 -19.87
C ASP A 42 7.36 -4.25 -18.49
N GLY A 43 7.18 -5.24 -17.61
CA GLY A 43 7.75 -5.27 -16.26
C GLY A 43 6.94 -4.52 -15.21
N SER A 44 5.83 -3.87 -15.57
CA SER A 44 4.86 -3.36 -14.60
C SER A 44 4.06 -4.50 -13.96
N VAL A 45 3.16 -4.16 -13.03
CA VAL A 45 2.31 -5.16 -12.36
C VAL A 45 0.88 -5.02 -12.80
N THR A 46 0.34 -6.11 -13.37
CA THR A 46 -1.09 -6.21 -13.71
C THR A 46 -1.95 -6.42 -12.47
N HIS A 47 -1.48 -7.26 -11.54
CA HIS A 47 -2.12 -7.54 -10.26
C HIS A 47 -1.07 -7.96 -9.23
N ALA A 48 -1.21 -7.46 -8.01
CA ALA A 48 -0.37 -7.83 -6.89
C ALA A 48 -1.16 -7.84 -5.58
N GLU A 49 -0.70 -8.67 -4.65
CA GLU A 49 -1.25 -8.81 -3.30
C GLU A 49 -0.11 -8.71 -2.28
N TYR A 50 -0.29 -7.83 -1.31
CA TYR A 50 0.69 -7.57 -0.26
C TYR A 50 0.03 -7.56 1.11
N SER A 51 0.68 -8.19 2.09
CA SER A 51 0.24 -8.17 3.49
C SER A 51 0.91 -7.03 4.27
N ILE A 52 0.12 -6.26 5.02
CA ILE A 52 0.57 -5.23 5.95
C ILE A 52 -0.14 -5.48 7.28
N ASN A 53 0.62 -5.72 8.36
CA ASN A 53 0.08 -6.02 9.70
C ASN A 53 -1.01 -7.11 9.73
N GLY A 54 -0.93 -8.10 8.83
CA GLY A 54 -1.90 -9.19 8.72
C GLY A 54 -3.15 -8.87 7.89
N GLY A 55 -3.35 -7.61 7.48
CA GLY A 55 -4.32 -7.25 6.44
C GLY A 55 -3.73 -7.40 5.03
N THR A 56 -4.58 -7.61 4.03
CA THR A 56 -4.17 -7.71 2.62
C THR A 56 -4.65 -6.50 1.83
N ILE A 57 -3.76 -5.94 1.01
CA ILE A 57 -4.10 -4.97 -0.02
C ILE A 57 -3.83 -5.57 -1.40
N MET A 58 -4.57 -5.11 -2.40
CA MET A 58 -4.38 -5.47 -3.80
C MET A 58 -4.01 -4.24 -4.60
N LEU A 59 -3.23 -4.40 -5.68
CA LEU A 59 -2.87 -3.29 -6.54
C LEU A 59 -2.60 -3.70 -7.99
N GLY A 60 -2.71 -2.74 -8.90
CA GLY A 60 -2.34 -2.86 -10.31
C GLY A 60 -1.91 -1.52 -10.88
N GLN A 61 -1.14 -1.54 -11.96
CA GLN A 61 -0.73 -0.32 -12.65
C GLN A 61 -1.87 0.24 -13.50
N SER A 62 -2.03 1.56 -13.48
CA SER A 62 -2.98 2.28 -14.32
C SER A 62 -2.60 2.21 -15.80
N GLY A 63 -3.58 2.22 -16.68
CA GLY A 63 -3.38 2.19 -18.13
C GLY A 63 -4.70 2.07 -18.89
N GLY A 64 -4.72 2.51 -20.15
CA GLY A 64 -5.92 2.47 -21.00
C GLY A 64 -7.12 3.14 -20.33
N GLU A 65 -8.16 2.34 -20.05
CA GLU A 65 -9.39 2.80 -19.39
C GLU A 65 -9.27 2.93 -17.86
N TRP A 66 -8.30 2.26 -17.25
CA TRP A 66 -8.10 2.23 -15.80
C TRP A 66 -7.22 3.38 -15.35
N LYS A 67 -7.86 4.46 -14.90
CA LYS A 67 -7.17 5.63 -14.35
C LYS A 67 -6.87 5.44 -12.85
N PRO A 68 -5.78 6.04 -12.34
CA PRO A 68 -5.55 6.09 -10.91
C PRO A 68 -6.73 6.76 -10.19
N PHE A 69 -7.11 6.22 -9.03
CA PHE A 69 -8.10 6.83 -8.17
C PHE A 69 -7.63 6.83 -6.72
N PRO A 70 -7.88 7.92 -5.96
CA PRO A 70 -7.47 7.99 -4.57
C PRO A 70 -8.28 7.03 -3.71
N CYS A 71 -7.62 6.38 -2.75
CA CYS A 71 -8.26 5.56 -1.72
C CYS A 71 -7.65 5.94 -0.36
N ALA A 72 -8.50 6.33 0.59
CA ALA A 72 -8.06 6.54 1.96
C ALA A 72 -8.11 5.19 2.70
N VAL A 73 -6.96 4.76 3.21
CA VAL A 73 -6.83 3.51 3.96
C VAL A 73 -6.11 3.81 5.27
N PHE A 74 -6.53 3.16 6.34
CA PHE A 74 -5.94 3.30 7.66
C PHE A 74 -5.17 2.02 8.01
N VAL A 75 -3.96 2.19 8.55
CA VAL A 75 -3.15 1.09 9.09
C VAL A 75 -3.12 1.22 10.60
N VAL A 76 -3.49 0.13 11.29
CA VAL A 76 -3.46 0.08 12.75
C VAL A 76 -2.05 -0.31 13.19
N THR A 77 -1.43 0.53 14.02
CA THR A 77 -0.01 0.38 14.42
C THR A 77 0.30 1.15 15.70
N ASP A 78 1.16 0.59 16.55
CA ASP A 78 1.73 1.28 17.73
C ASP A 78 2.94 2.17 17.35
N LYS A 79 3.37 2.14 16.08
CA LYS A 79 4.59 2.80 15.57
C LYS A 79 4.30 4.02 14.68
N VAL A 80 3.38 4.89 15.11
CA VAL A 80 2.90 6.00 14.25
C VAL A 80 4.03 6.94 13.84
N ASP A 81 4.85 7.40 14.80
CA ASP A 81 5.96 8.35 14.53
C ASP A 81 7.01 7.76 13.57
N GLU A 82 7.38 6.49 13.76
CA GLU A 82 8.36 5.78 12.93
C GLU A 82 7.86 5.67 11.48
N LEU A 83 6.61 5.22 11.30
CA LEU A 83 6.02 5.05 9.97
C LEU A 83 5.76 6.39 9.28
N TYR A 84 5.37 7.42 10.04
CA TYR A 84 5.21 8.76 9.50
C TYR A 84 6.55 9.31 8.97
N ALA A 85 7.61 9.22 9.78
CA ALA A 85 8.95 9.66 9.37
C ALA A 85 9.47 8.90 8.13
N LEU A 86 9.35 7.57 8.12
CA LEU A 86 9.72 6.73 6.96
C LEU A 86 8.90 7.10 5.72
N GLY A 87 7.60 7.36 5.89
CA GLY A 87 6.72 7.81 4.81
C GLY A 87 7.24 9.09 4.16
N ILE A 88 7.59 10.10 4.95
CA ILE A 88 8.18 11.35 4.45
C ILE A 88 9.53 11.10 3.77
N GLU A 89 10.42 10.31 4.41
CA GLU A 89 11.74 9.98 3.87
C GLU A 89 11.66 9.32 2.48
N HIS A 90 10.65 8.46 2.28
CA HIS A 90 10.43 7.75 1.02
C HIS A 90 9.46 8.47 0.06
N GLY A 91 9.31 9.80 0.19
CA GLY A 91 8.61 10.63 -0.80
C GLY A 91 7.11 10.80 -0.56
N GLY A 92 6.60 10.34 0.57
CA GLY A 92 5.24 10.62 1.03
C GLY A 92 5.05 12.08 1.41
N THR A 93 3.79 12.54 1.39
CA THR A 93 3.41 13.89 1.86
C THR A 93 2.58 13.75 3.13
N GLY A 94 3.04 14.39 4.21
CA GLY A 94 2.32 14.44 5.48
C GLY A 94 1.15 15.39 5.42
N THR A 95 -0.05 14.90 5.73
CA THR A 95 -1.25 15.73 5.83
C THR A 95 -1.47 16.28 7.25
N GLN A 96 -1.03 15.54 8.27
CA GLN A 96 -1.09 15.89 9.68
C GLN A 96 0.06 15.19 10.41
N GLU A 97 0.78 15.92 11.26
CA GLU A 97 1.81 15.34 12.14
C GLU A 97 1.17 14.54 13.30
N PRO A 98 1.80 13.44 13.76
CA PRO A 98 1.32 12.61 14.86
C PRO A 98 1.07 13.33 16.19
#